data_AF-A0A847QXA5-F1
#
_entry.id   AF-A0A847QXA5-F1
#
_cell.length_a   1.000
_cell.length_b   1.000
_cell.length_c   1.000
_cell.angle_alpha   90.00
_cell.angle_beta   90.00
_cell.angle_gamma   90.00
#
_symmetry.space_group_name_H-M   'P 1'
#
loop_
_entity.id
_entity.type
_entity.pdbx_description
1 polymer ?
#
loop_
_entity_poly.entity_id
_entity_poly.type
_entity_poly.pdbx_seq_one_letter_code
_entity_poly.pdbx_strand_id
1 'polypeptide(L)' 'MTAFDKKVEELIAKHPNLTKDEAIKIVTEKNNRKKQKRNARSNKDS' A
#
# COMPACT_ATOMS: atom_id res chain seq x y z
N MET A 1 -7.56 5.56 14.13
CA MET A 1 -6.57 5.63 13.05
C MET A 1 -6.30 4.23 12.53
N THR A 2 -6.55 3.97 11.25
CA THR A 2 -6.41 2.61 10.69
C THR A 2 -4.93 2.28 10.46
N ALA A 3 -4.62 0.99 10.26
CA ALA A 3 -3.27 0.58 9.86
C ALA A 3 -2.88 1.10 8.46
N PHE A 4 -3.84 1.54 7.66
CA PHE A 4 -3.61 2.24 6.40
C PHE A 4 -3.18 3.68 6.66
N ASP A 5 -3.95 4.43 7.48
CA ASP A 5 -3.66 5.82 7.82
C ASP A 5 -2.28 5.97 8.46
N LYS A 6 -1.91 5.06 9.38
CA LYS A 6 -0.56 5.03 9.97
C LYS A 6 0.55 4.94 8.93
N LYS A 7 0.38 4.09 7.90
CA LYS A 7 1.38 3.93 6.83
C LYS A 7 1.46 5.14 5.93
N VAL A 8 0.33 5.81 5.69
CA VAL A 8 0.28 7.05 4.91
C VAL A 8 1.00 8.15 5.68
N GLU A 9 0.70 8.32 6.97
CA GLU A 9 1.36 9.32 7.82
C GLU A 9 2.86 9.06 7.99
N GLU A 10 3.28 7.81 8.23
CA GLU A 10 4.70 7.44 8.26
C GLU A 10 5.42 7.74 6.93
N LEU A 11 4.73 7.57 5.80
CA LEU A 11 5.29 7.84 4.48
C LEU A 11 5.46 9.34 4.24
N ILE A 12 4.46 10.15 4.62
CA ILE A 12 4.53 11.61 4.55
C ILE A 12 5.60 12.13 5.52
N ALA A 13 5.72 11.56 6.72
CA ALA A 13 6.73 11.96 7.69
C ALA A 13 8.16 11.69 7.18
N LYS A 14 8.37 10.62 6.41
CA LYS A 14 9.67 10.32 5.78
C LYS A 14 9.91 11.09 4.48
N HIS A 15 8.84 11.50 3.81
CA HIS A 15 8.88 12.21 2.55
C HIS A 15 7.97 13.45 2.64
N PRO A 16 8.45 14.54 3.26
CA PRO A 16 7.66 15.75 3.46
C PRO A 16 7.26 16.44 2.14
N ASN A 17 7.92 16.10 1.03
CA ASN A 17 7.59 16.57 -0.31
C ASN A 17 6.43 15.79 -0.95
N LEU A 18 6.01 14.68 -0.35
CA LEU A 18 4.98 13.82 -0.89
C LEU A 18 3.62 14.28 -0.35
N THR A 19 2.66 14.49 -1.26
CA THR A 19 1.32 14.86 -0.85
C THR A 19 0.58 13.67 -0.24
N LYS A 20 -0.45 13.94 0.56
CA LYS A 20 -1.27 12.89 1.17
C LYS A 20 -1.92 11.98 0.12
N ASP A 21 -2.35 12.53 -1.00
CA ASP A 21 -2.96 11.78 -2.09
C ASP A 21 -1.97 10.86 -2.79
N GLU A 22 -0.74 11.33 -3.02
CA GLU A 22 0.34 10.50 -3.56
C GLU A 22 0.70 9.37 -2.60
N ALA A 23 0.76 9.66 -1.29
CA ALA A 23 1.06 8.65 -0.28
C ALA A 23 -0.04 7.58 -0.22
N ILE A 24 -1.31 7.98 -0.30
CA ILE A 24 -2.48 7.09 -0.39
C ILE A 24 -2.37 6.21 -1.64
N LYS A 25 -2.04 6.79 -2.80
CA LYS A 25 -1.90 6.07 -4.07
C LYS A 25 -0.80 5.00 -3.98
N ILE A 26 0.37 5.35 -3.46
CA ILE A 26 1.50 4.42 -3.27
C ILE A 26 1.13 3.26 -2.35
N VAL A 27 0.50 3.54 -1.20
CA VAL A 27 0.12 2.48 -0.24
C VAL A 27 -0.95 1.57 -0.83
N THR A 28 -1.92 2.14 -1.55
CA THR A 28 -2.99 1.40 -2.22
C THR A 28 -2.44 0.48 -3.31
N GLU A 29 -1.57 1.01 -4.17
CA GLU A 29 -0.94 0.24 -5.25
C GLU A 29 -0.06 -0.88 -4.70
N LYS A 30 0.69 -0.62 -3.63
CA LYS A 30 1.46 -1.64 -2.91
C LYS A 30 0.57 -2.77 -2.37
N ASN A 31 -0.59 -2.44 -1.82
CA ASN A 31 -1.55 -3.43 -1.31
C ASN A 31 -2.18 -4.24 -2.45
N ASN A 32 -2.57 -3.60 -3.55
CA ASN A 32 -3.11 -4.28 -4.73
C ASN A 32 -2.09 -5.24 -5.34
N ARG A 33 -0.84 -4.83 -5.50
CA ARG A 33 0.25 -5.71 -5.97
C ARG A 33 0.44 -6.92 -5.05
N LYS A 34 0.38 -6.72 -3.73
CA LYS A 34 0.43 -7.83 -2.77
C LYS A 34 -0.77 -8.76 -2.88
N LYS A 35 -1.98 -8.22 -3.10
CA LYS A 35 -3.20 -9.01 -3.31
C LYS A 35 -3.09 -9.86 -4.58
N GLN A 36 -2.69 -9.25 -5.71
CA GLN A 36 -2.45 -9.97 -6.97
C GLN A 36 -1.43 -11.09 -6.81
N LYS A 37 -0.29 -10.84 -6.13
CA LYS A 37 0.70 -11.89 -5.86
C LYS A 37 0.16 -13.04 -5.01
N ARG A 38 -0.72 -12.77 -4.04
CA ARG A 38 -1.37 -13.83 -3.23
C ARG A 38 -2.32 -14.66 -4.07
N ASN A 39 -3.16 -14.00 -4.88
CA ASN A 39 -4.10 -14.69 -5.77
C ASN A 39 -3.39 -15.53 -6.84
N ALA A 40 -2.28 -15.02 -7.38
CA ALA A 40 -1.47 -15.77 -8.34
C ALA A 40 -0.80 -17.01 -7.74
N ARG A 41 -0.51 -17.00 -6.43
CA ARG A 41 0.00 -18.17 -5.70
C ARG A 41 -1.11 -19.16 -5.37
N SER A 42 -2.28 -18.67 -4.93
CA SER A 42 -3.42 -19.55 -4.60
C SER A 42 -3.98 -20.30 -5.81
N ASN A 43 -3.80 -19.79 -7.03
CA ASN A 43 -4.23 -20.47 -8.25
C ASN A 43 -3.23 -21.51 -8.79
N LYS A 44 -2.04 -21.65 -8.18
CA LYS A 44 -1.03 -22.62 -8.62
C LYS A 44 -1.12 -23.96 -7.89
N ASP A 45 -1.90 -24.02 -6.80
CA ASP A 45 -2.10 -25.20 -5.97
C ASP A 45 -3.52 -25.83 -6.14
N SER A 46 -4.24 -25.49 -7.22
CA SER A 46 -5.56 -26.05 -7.56
C SER A 46 -5.52 -26.91 -8.82
#